data_AF-A0A951HL67-F1
#
_entry.id   AF-A0A951HL67-F1
#
_cell.length_a   1.000
_cell.length_b   1.000
_cell.length_c   1.000
_cell.angle_alpha   90.00
_cell.angle_beta   90.00
_cell.angle_gamma   90.00
#
_symmetry.space_group_name_H-M   'P 1'
#
loop_
_entity.id
_entity.type
_entity.pdbx_description
1 polymer ?
#
loop_
_entity_poly.entity_id
_entity_poly.type
_entity_poly.pdbx_seq_one_letter_code
_entity_poly.pdbx_strand_id
1 'polypeptide(L)' 'MESDFRYFTRRAAEERRRAQFAITSEARERHAELADMFASKAASRVRSEVLTQLRAE' A
#
# COMPACT_ATOMS: atom_id res chain seq x y z
N MET A 1 15.76 2.57 -9.40
CA MET A 1 15.22 2.05 -8.13
C MET A 1 13.75 2.46 -8.07
N GLU A 2 12.81 1.52 -7.89
CA GLU A 2 11.39 1.85 -7.71
C GLU A 2 11.24 2.69 -6.43
N SER A 3 10.44 3.77 -6.44
CA SER A 3 10.20 4.53 -5.20
C SER A 3 9.31 3.73 -4.25
N ASP A 4 9.51 3.89 -2.95
CA ASP A 4 8.72 3.19 -1.93
C ASP A 4 7.21 3.40 -2.15
N PHE A 5 6.80 4.60 -2.60
CA PHE A 5 5.40 4.89 -2.94
C PHE A 5 4.86 4.00 -4.06
N ARG A 6 5.60 3.86 -5.17
CA ARG A 6 5.17 3.03 -6.32
C ARG A 6 5.11 1.56 -5.91
N TYR A 7 6.10 1.10 -5.14
CA TYR A 7 6.13 -0.25 -4.60
C TYR A 7 4.90 -0.54 -3.73
N PHE A 8 4.63 0.30 -2.72
CA PHE A 8 3.49 0.08 -1.81
C PHE A 8 2.14 0.19 -2.52
N THR A 9 2.00 1.11 -3.48
CA THR A 9 0.78 1.24 -4.28
C THR A 9 0.52 -0.03 -5.11
N ARG A 10 1.55 -0.53 -5.79
CA ARG A 10 1.47 -1.75 -6.59
C ARG A 10 1.14 -2.97 -5.72
N ARG A 11 1.81 -3.12 -4.58
CA ARG A 11 1.54 -4.22 -3.63
C ARG A 11 0.12 -4.14 -3.06
N ALA A 12 -0.40 -2.96 -2.75
CA ALA A 12 -1.78 -2.81 -2.31
C ALA A 12 -2.78 -3.32 -3.37
N ALA A 13 -2.56 -2.99 -4.65
CA ALA A 13 -3.40 -3.47 -5.74
C ALA A 13 -3.31 -5.00 -5.95
N GLU A 14 -2.11 -5.56 -5.86
CA GLU A 14 -1.88 -7.01 -5.95
C GLU A 14 -2.61 -7.77 -4.84
N GLU A 15 -2.53 -7.29 -3.58
CA GLU A 15 -3.20 -7.94 -2.46
C GLU A 15 -4.73 -7.81 -2.55
N ARG A 16 -5.28 -6.68 -3.02
CA ARG A 16 -6.72 -6.58 -3.31
C ARG A 16 -7.17 -7.59 -4.34
N ARG A 17 -6.37 -7.77 -5.41
CA ARG A 17 -6.65 -8.79 -6.43
C ARG A 17 -6.63 -10.18 -5.81
N ARG A 18 -5.63 -10.50 -4.97
CA ARG A 18 -5.55 -11.79 -4.27
C ARG A 18 -6.74 -12.03 -3.35
N ALA A 19 -7.22 -11.00 -2.62
CA ALA A 19 -8.41 -11.10 -1.79
C ALA A 19 -9.66 -11.47 -2.61
N GLN A 20 -9.82 -10.87 -3.79
CA GLN A 20 -10.96 -11.16 -4.68
C GLN A 20 -10.95 -12.61 -5.18
N PHE A 21 -9.78 -13.17 -5.48
CA PHE A 21 -9.64 -14.54 -5.98
C PHE A 21 -9.38 -15.58 -4.88
N ALA A 22 -9.33 -15.18 -3.61
CA ALA A 22 -9.09 -16.09 -2.50
C ALA A 22 -10.29 -17.04 -2.30
N ILE A 23 -9.97 -18.33 -2.21
CA ILE A 23 -10.96 -19.41 -2.06
C ILE A 23 -11.53 -19.41 -0.63
N THR A 24 -10.67 -19.26 0.39
CA THR A 24 -11.09 -19.26 1.79
C THR A 24 -11.40 -17.84 2.28
N SER A 25 -12.31 -17.74 3.25
CA SER A 25 -12.63 -16.47 3.93
C SER A 25 -11.41 -15.91 4.64
N GLU A 26 -10.67 -16.77 5.36
CA GLU A 26 -9.44 -16.37 6.06
C GLU A 26 -8.41 -15.77 5.10
N ALA A 27 -8.15 -16.41 3.94
CA ALA A 27 -7.21 -15.86 2.97
C ALA A 27 -7.71 -14.52 2.39
N ARG A 28 -9.02 -14.37 2.15
CA ARG A 28 -9.61 -13.11 1.69
C ARG A 28 -9.40 -11.98 2.69
N GLU A 29 -9.65 -12.25 3.97
CA GLU A 29 -9.46 -11.30 5.07
C GLU A 29 -8.00 -10.91 5.20
N ARG A 30 -7.08 -11.88 5.21
CA ARG A 30 -5.64 -11.62 5.30
C ARG A 30 -5.12 -10.79 4.13
N HIS A 31 -5.56 -11.07 2.91
CA HIS A 31 -5.19 -10.27 1.74
C HIS A 31 -5.81 -8.86 1.78
N ALA A 32 -7.03 -8.70 2.31
CA ALA A 32 -7.64 -7.40 2.51
C ALA A 32 -6.87 -6.56 3.55
N GLU A 33 -6.51 -7.14 4.69
CA GLU A 33 -5.67 -6.50 5.72
C GLU A 33 -4.33 -6.03 5.14
N LEU A 34 -3.66 -6.89 4.36
CA LEU A 34 -2.39 -6.55 3.73
C LEU A 34 -2.54 -5.42 2.71
N ALA A 35 -3.62 -5.42 1.92
CA ALA A 35 -3.91 -4.35 0.98
C ALA A 35 -4.05 -3.00 1.68
N ASP A 36 -4.78 -2.96 2.80
CA ASP A 36 -5.01 -1.73 3.56
C ASP A 36 -3.74 -1.25 4.26
N MET A 37 -2.93 -2.17 4.78
CA MET A 37 -1.61 -1.84 5.32
C MET A 37 -0.72 -1.19 4.26
N PHE A 38 -0.64 -1.75 3.04
CA PHE A 38 0.20 -1.21 1.99
C PHE A 38 -0.33 0.14 1.47
N ALA A 39 -1.65 0.30 1.34
CA ALA A 39 -2.25 1.59 0.99
C ALA A 39 -1.93 2.67 2.03
N SER A 40 -1.97 2.32 3.32
CA SER A 40 -1.62 3.23 4.41
C SER A 40 -0.15 3.65 4.38
N LYS A 41 0.76 2.70 4.08
CA LYS A 41 2.20 2.97 3.91
C LYS A 41 2.46 3.88 2.71
N ALA A 42 1.79 3.65 1.57
CA ALA A 42 1.88 4.51 0.40
C ALA A 42 1.45 5.95 0.73
N ALA A 43 0.31 6.12 1.39
CA ALA A 43 -0.18 7.44 1.82
C ALA A 43 0.78 8.13 2.80
N SER A 44 1.37 7.37 3.73
CA SER A 44 2.36 7.92 4.66
C SER A 44 3.64 8.37 3.97
N ARG A 45 4.06 7.67 2.90
CA ARG A 45 5.26 8.05 2.14
C ARG A 45 5.07 9.39 1.43
N VAL A 46 3.91 9.57 0.77
CA VAL A 46 3.54 10.85 0.13
C VAL A 46 3.53 11.98 1.16
N ARG A 47 2.91 11.77 2.33
CA ARG A 47 2.91 12.79 3.39
C ARG A 47 4.32 13.17 3.84
N SER A 48 5.20 12.18 4.03
CA SER A 48 6.58 12.42 4.44
C SER A 48 7.38 13.20 3.38
N GLU A 49 7.20 12.88 2.10
CA GLU A 49 7.86 13.58 0.99
C GLU A 49 7.40 15.04 0.90
N VAL A 50 6.09 15.29 0.99
CA VAL A 50 5.53 16.65 1.01
C VAL A 50 6.06 17.47 2.19
N LEU A 51 6.08 16.88 3.40
CA LEU A 51 6.61 17.56 4.59
C LEU A 51 8.11 17.87 4.49
N THR A 52 8.87 17.00 3.82
CA THR A 52 10.30 17.22 3.58
C THR A 52 10.50 18.38 2.60
N GLN A 53 9.68 18.44 1.56
CA GLN A 53 9.75 19.49 0.54
C GLN A 53 9.39 20.87 1.11
N LEU A 54 8.36 20.96 1.95
CA LEU A 54 7.96 22.21 2.63
C LEU A 54 8.98 22.74 3.66
N ARG A 55 9.89 21.89 4.16
CA ARG A 55 10.95 22.30 5.09
C ARG A 55 12.24 22.75 4.40
N ALA A 56 12.34 22.51 3.09
CA ALA A 56 13.50 22.85 2.29
C ALA A 56 13.38 24.21 1.58
N GLU A 57 12.25 24.89 1.74
CA GLU A 57 11.95 26.25 1.26
C GLU A 57 11.99 27.26 2.41
#